data_AF-A0A3N5WB80-F1
#
_entry.id   AF-A0A3N5WB80-F1
#
_cell.length_a   1.000
_cell.length_b   1.000
_cell.length_c   1.000
_cell.angle_alpha   90.00
_cell.angle_beta   90.00
_cell.angle_gamma   90.00
#
_symmetry.space_group_name_H-M   'P 1'
#
loop_
_entity.id
_entity.type
_entity.pdbx_description
1 polymer ?
#
loop_
_entity_poly.entity_id
_entity_poly.type
_entity_poly.pdbx_seq_one_letter_code
_entity_poly.pdbx_strand_id
1 'polypeptide(L)'
;MGEWKAFGAETPQFWLVAAVVAAALIGILRTRPIRPFDLVRLAVLGILSIQSSRSGVVMTIFLAGSFGRWYGETLSSVPRRVLQVVAIALAAITVLFAGIRIRDGKTLRFDIDHEHLPVAAVRFIQKHDLTGPIFNDYNFGGYLLWKAWPDIPVFVDGRIEVYRGEVLDDYLRVSNAQPGWEETVRRYGITFFIVRPERDVTRALLASGNWDLAYFDYNSAIFVRGDLFPGVRRLQVVSPIGHRDRSRVAEAIDETRYLLEENPSFFGGHKILAFLLLRNGDPAGARDSLRRYLGLHPAGAKIEETRSLIDRLRKEGAWP
;
A
#
# COMPACT_ATOMS: atom_id res chain seq x y z
N MET A 1 -5.33 1.46 4.70
CA MET A 1 -6.50 1.34 5.61
C MET A 1 -6.66 -0.03 6.28
N GLY A 2 -5.65 -0.92 6.27
CA GLY A 2 -5.74 -2.24 6.94
C GLY A 2 -5.60 -2.17 8.48
N GLU A 3 -4.82 -1.22 8.99
CA GLU A 3 -4.48 -1.13 10.42
C GLU A 3 -5.65 -0.75 11.34
N TRP A 4 -6.67 -0.13 10.76
CA TRP A 4 -7.91 0.30 11.45
C TRP A 4 -9.00 -0.77 11.41
N LYS A 5 -8.77 -1.90 10.73
CA LYS A 5 -9.70 -3.03 10.77
C LYS A 5 -9.46 -3.86 12.02
N ALA A 6 -10.56 -4.38 12.55
CA ALA A 6 -10.54 -5.38 13.60
C ALA A 6 -9.85 -6.66 13.11
N PHE A 7 -9.22 -7.38 14.04
CA PHE A 7 -8.76 -8.75 13.74
C PHE A 7 -9.97 -9.65 13.53
N GLY A 8 -10.08 -10.28 12.36
CA GLY A 8 -11.05 -11.34 12.15
C GLY A 8 -10.66 -12.61 12.89
N ALA A 9 -11.65 -13.45 13.25
CA ALA A 9 -11.41 -14.70 13.98
C ALA A 9 -10.56 -15.71 13.19
N GLU A 10 -10.46 -15.52 11.88
CA GLU A 10 -9.58 -16.25 10.96
C GLU A 10 -8.10 -15.86 11.11
N THR A 11 -7.79 -14.77 11.79
CA THR A 11 -6.43 -14.26 11.95
C THR A 11 -5.78 -14.79 13.24
N PRO A 12 -4.52 -15.29 13.20
CA PRO A 12 -3.81 -15.74 14.42
C PRO A 12 -3.70 -14.67 15.50
N GLN A 13 -3.67 -13.40 15.10
CA GLN A 13 -3.57 -12.24 15.99
C GLN A 13 -4.81 -12.09 16.88
N PHE A 14 -6.00 -12.41 16.36
CA PHE A 14 -7.23 -12.42 17.15
C PHE A 14 -7.12 -13.39 18.35
N TRP A 15 -6.66 -14.61 18.09
CA TRP A 15 -6.49 -15.64 19.12
C TRP A 15 -5.40 -15.29 20.13
N LEU A 16 -4.33 -14.64 19.69
CA LEU A 16 -3.30 -14.12 20.59
C LEU A 16 -3.87 -13.05 21.54
N VAL A 17 -4.62 -12.08 21.02
CA VAL A 17 -5.30 -11.06 21.83
C VAL A 17 -6.29 -11.70 22.80
N ALA A 18 -7.10 -12.66 22.35
CA ALA A 18 -8.04 -13.39 23.19
C ALA A 18 -7.33 -14.16 24.33
N ALA A 19 -6.21 -14.81 24.04
CA ALA A 19 -5.40 -15.51 25.04
C ALA A 19 -4.83 -14.55 26.09
N VAL A 20 -4.33 -13.37 25.68
CA VAL A 20 -3.84 -12.34 26.59
C VAL A 20 -4.96 -11.80 27.47
N VAL A 21 -6.15 -11.56 26.91
CA VAL A 21 -7.32 -11.10 27.68
C VAL A 21 -7.77 -12.16 28.69
N ALA A 22 -7.83 -13.44 28.29
CA ALA A 22 -8.18 -14.54 29.18
C ALA A 22 -7.18 -14.68 30.32
N ALA A 23 -5.87 -14.63 30.02
CA ALA A 23 -4.83 -14.68 31.05
C ALA A 23 -4.91 -13.46 32.00
N ALA A 24 -5.16 -12.25 31.47
CA ALA A 24 -5.35 -11.07 32.30
C ALA A 24 -6.57 -11.22 33.23
N LEU A 25 -7.69 -11.75 32.73
CA LEU A 25 -8.91 -11.98 33.52
C LEU A 25 -8.66 -13.00 34.65
N ILE A 26 -7.98 -14.10 34.35
CA ILE A 26 -7.58 -15.10 35.36
C ILE A 26 -6.68 -14.43 36.42
N GLY A 27 -5.70 -13.63 36.01
CA GLY A 27 -4.84 -12.88 36.92
C GLY A 27 -5.62 -11.98 37.88
N ILE A 28 -6.57 -11.21 37.35
CA ILE A 28 -7.44 -10.32 38.15
C ILE A 28 -8.28 -11.12 39.15
N LEU A 29 -8.93 -12.19 38.70
CA LEU A 29 -9.80 -13.02 39.55
C LEU A 29 -9.05 -13.74 40.68
N ARG A 30 -7.77 -14.06 40.46
CA ARG A 30 -6.89 -14.66 41.48
C ARG A 30 -6.40 -13.64 42.51
N THR A 31 -6.21 -12.38 42.14
CA THR A 31 -5.75 -11.35 43.07
C THR A 31 -6.90 -10.75 43.89
N ARG A 32 -6.74 -10.74 45.22
CA ARG A 32 -7.68 -10.12 46.16
C ARG A 32 -6.98 -8.99 46.93
N PRO A 33 -7.61 -7.81 47.11
CA PRO A 33 -8.89 -7.40 46.53
C PRO A 33 -8.77 -7.07 45.02
N ILE A 34 -9.87 -7.28 44.29
CA ILE A 34 -9.97 -6.92 42.87
C ILE A 34 -9.95 -5.39 42.78
N ARG A 35 -9.03 -4.84 41.98
CA ARG A 35 -8.94 -3.39 41.74
C ARG A 35 -9.84 -3.02 40.55
N PRO A 36 -10.82 -2.12 40.72
CA PRO A 36 -11.68 -1.68 39.61
C PRO A 36 -10.89 -1.14 38.41
N PHE A 37 -9.76 -0.47 38.67
CA PHE A 37 -8.87 0.03 37.62
C PHE A 37 -8.34 -1.08 36.69
N ASP A 38 -8.03 -2.27 37.21
CA ASP A 38 -7.52 -3.38 36.41
C ASP A 38 -8.59 -3.91 35.45
N LEU A 39 -9.85 -3.97 35.91
CA LEU A 39 -11.01 -4.35 35.09
C LEU A 39 -11.28 -3.32 34.00
N VAL A 40 -11.31 -2.03 34.36
CA VAL A 40 -11.55 -0.94 33.40
C VAL A 40 -10.45 -0.92 32.34
N ARG A 41 -9.18 -1.02 32.74
CA ARG A 41 -8.06 -1.03 31.80
C ARG A 41 -8.11 -2.26 30.88
N LEU A 42 -8.40 -3.45 31.40
CA LEU A 42 -8.54 -4.66 30.58
C LEU A 42 -9.70 -4.53 29.59
N ALA A 43 -10.85 -4.02 30.04
CA ALA A 43 -11.99 -3.79 29.17
C ALA A 43 -11.67 -2.78 28.05
N VAL A 44 -11.12 -1.61 28.41
CA VAL A 44 -10.79 -0.56 27.43
C VAL A 44 -9.71 -1.04 26.45
N LEU A 45 -8.59 -1.57 26.93
CA LEU A 45 -7.50 -2.01 26.06
C LEU A 45 -7.86 -3.26 25.25
N GLY A 46 -8.66 -4.17 25.82
CA GLY A 46 -9.18 -5.34 25.12
C GLY A 46 -10.11 -4.94 23.97
N ILE A 47 -11.08 -4.06 24.24
CA ILE A 47 -12.00 -3.52 23.21
C ILE A 47 -11.20 -2.80 22.13
N LEU A 48 -10.27 -1.91 22.49
CA LEU A 48 -9.45 -1.17 21.54
C LEU A 48 -8.56 -2.09 20.69
N SER A 49 -8.04 -3.18 21.27
CA SER A 49 -7.21 -4.17 20.57
C SER A 49 -8.00 -5.01 19.58
N ILE A 50 -9.27 -5.29 19.88
CA ILE A 50 -10.19 -5.95 18.95
C ILE A 50 -10.57 -4.98 17.83
N GLN A 51 -10.85 -3.71 18.15
CA GLN A 51 -11.29 -2.72 17.18
C GLN A 51 -10.18 -2.26 16.22
N SER A 52 -8.92 -2.23 16.66
CA SER A 52 -7.81 -1.79 15.83
C SER A 52 -6.57 -2.63 16.09
N SER A 53 -6.04 -3.21 15.01
CA SER A 53 -4.85 -4.06 15.05
C SER A 53 -3.61 -3.38 15.67
N ARG A 54 -3.49 -2.06 15.56
CA ARG A 54 -2.39 -1.28 16.17
C ARG A 54 -2.43 -1.25 17.69
N SER A 55 -3.62 -1.39 18.28
CA SER A 55 -3.82 -1.26 19.73
C SER A 55 -3.39 -2.52 20.50
N GLY A 56 -3.23 -3.66 19.83
CA GLY A 56 -2.78 -4.90 20.48
C GLY A 56 -1.38 -4.81 21.09
N VAL A 57 -0.47 -4.07 20.45
CA VAL A 57 0.88 -3.79 20.98
C VAL A 57 0.77 -2.92 22.23
N VAL A 58 -0.07 -1.89 22.18
CA VAL A 58 -0.33 -0.99 23.30
C VAL A 58 -0.88 -1.80 24.49
N MET A 59 -1.89 -2.64 24.28
CA MET A 59 -2.44 -3.51 25.33
C MET A 59 -1.36 -4.37 25.98
N THR A 60 -0.48 -4.99 25.19
CA THR A 60 0.58 -5.86 25.71
C THR A 60 1.56 -5.09 26.59
N ILE A 61 2.00 -3.89 26.17
CA ILE A 61 2.90 -3.03 26.95
C ILE A 61 2.24 -2.61 28.28
N PHE A 62 0.99 -2.16 28.23
CA PHE A 62 0.28 -1.67 29.42
C PHE A 62 -0.12 -2.77 30.41
N LEU A 63 -0.29 -4.02 29.93
CA LEU A 63 -0.58 -5.16 30.80
C LEU A 63 0.68 -5.81 31.39
N ALA A 64 1.86 -5.65 30.78
CA ALA A 64 3.10 -6.34 31.21
C ALA A 64 3.41 -6.20 32.71
N GLY A 65 3.36 -4.98 33.25
CA GLY A 65 3.60 -4.74 34.68
C GLY A 65 2.52 -5.39 35.58
N SER A 66 1.29 -5.51 35.09
CA SER A 66 0.20 -6.15 35.84
C SER A 66 0.29 -7.67 35.80
N PHE A 67 0.76 -8.26 34.71
CA PHE A 67 1.12 -9.68 34.68
C PHE A 67 2.18 -10.00 35.74
N GLY A 68 3.19 -9.14 35.91
CA GLY A 68 4.17 -9.27 36.99
C GLY A 68 3.54 -9.28 38.38
N ARG A 69 2.54 -8.44 38.63
CA ARG A 69 1.79 -8.42 39.90
C ARG A 69 0.89 -9.65 40.09
N TRP A 70 0.13 -10.03 39.05
CA TRP A 70 -0.85 -11.12 39.15
C TRP A 70 -0.21 -12.50 39.23
N TYR A 71 0.92 -12.70 38.55
CA TYR A 71 1.58 -13.99 38.45
C TYR A 71 2.93 -14.04 39.18
N GLY A 72 3.41 -12.93 39.76
CA GLY A 72 4.71 -12.85 40.42
C GLY A 72 4.89 -13.87 41.53
N GLU A 73 3.89 -14.05 42.40
CA GLU A 73 3.95 -15.05 43.49
C GLU A 73 4.00 -16.48 42.93
N THR A 74 3.16 -16.80 41.94
CA THR A 74 3.16 -18.11 41.28
C THR A 74 4.49 -18.37 40.58
N LEU A 75 5.05 -17.38 39.88
CA LEU A 75 6.34 -17.49 39.24
C LEU A 75 7.48 -17.61 40.26
N SER A 76 7.39 -16.95 41.41
CA SER A 76 8.40 -17.04 42.48
C SER A 76 8.50 -18.42 43.13
N SER A 77 7.40 -19.19 43.11
CA SER A 77 7.41 -20.59 43.57
C SER A 77 8.08 -21.58 42.60
N VAL A 78 8.35 -21.15 41.35
CA VAL A 78 9.01 -21.98 40.34
C VAL A 78 10.52 -21.86 40.49
N PRO A 79 11.30 -22.96 40.42
CA PRO A 79 12.76 -22.87 40.48
C PRO A 79 13.33 -21.93 39.41
N ARG A 80 14.25 -21.04 39.81
CA ARG A 80 14.84 -20.03 38.92
C ARG A 80 15.44 -20.62 37.64
N ARG A 81 16.04 -21.82 37.71
CA ARG A 81 16.59 -22.53 36.55
C ARG A 81 15.50 -22.87 35.52
N VAL A 82 14.31 -23.27 35.96
CA VAL A 82 13.19 -23.57 35.07
C VAL A 82 12.72 -22.30 34.37
N LEU A 83 12.55 -21.20 35.10
CA LEU A 83 12.20 -19.91 34.51
C LEU A 83 13.24 -19.42 33.49
N GLN A 84 14.54 -19.60 33.79
CA GLN A 84 15.62 -19.26 32.87
C GLN A 84 15.57 -20.10 31.60
N VAL A 85 15.38 -21.42 31.71
CA VAL A 85 15.26 -22.32 30.55
C VAL A 85 14.05 -21.95 29.70
N VAL A 86 12.89 -21.69 30.32
CA VAL A 86 11.67 -21.25 29.61
C VAL A 86 11.91 -19.91 28.92
N ALA A 87 12.52 -18.94 29.60
CA ALA A 87 12.81 -17.63 29.01
C ALA A 87 13.78 -17.74 27.81
N ILE A 88 14.85 -18.54 27.95
CA ILE A 88 15.80 -18.81 26.87
C ILE A 88 15.09 -19.52 25.70
N ALA A 89 14.23 -20.51 25.98
CA ALA A 89 13.47 -21.20 24.96
C ALA A 89 12.51 -20.26 24.21
N LEU A 90 11.77 -19.41 24.91
CA LEU A 90 10.88 -18.41 24.30
C LEU A 90 11.67 -17.39 23.47
N ALA A 91 12.83 -16.94 23.96
CA ALA A 91 13.72 -16.07 23.21
C ALA A 91 14.25 -16.75 21.95
N ALA A 92 14.70 -18.01 22.05
CA ALA A 92 15.18 -18.79 20.92
C ALA A 92 14.07 -19.06 19.88
N ILE A 93 12.85 -19.38 20.32
CA ILE A 93 11.67 -19.52 19.43
C ILE A 93 11.38 -18.18 18.74
N THR A 94 11.44 -17.07 19.47
CA THR A 94 11.22 -15.73 18.91
C THR A 94 12.27 -15.40 17.85
N VAL A 95 13.56 -15.66 18.14
CA VAL A 95 14.67 -15.45 17.21
C VAL A 95 14.55 -16.38 15.99
N LEU A 96 14.21 -17.65 16.19
CA LEU A 96 14.00 -18.61 15.10
C LEU A 96 12.83 -18.19 14.21
N PHE A 97 11.70 -17.81 14.81
CA PHE A 97 10.53 -17.35 14.08
C PHE A 97 10.84 -16.05 13.32
N ALA A 98 11.50 -15.09 13.96
CA ALA A 98 12.00 -13.89 13.30
C ALA A 98 12.95 -14.26 12.14
N GLY A 99 13.88 -15.19 12.33
CA GLY A 99 14.81 -15.68 11.32
C GLY A 99 14.14 -16.31 10.10
N ILE A 100 13.14 -17.19 10.32
CA ILE A 100 12.32 -17.77 9.25
C ILE A 100 11.58 -16.66 8.48
N ARG A 101 10.98 -15.73 9.22
CA ARG A 101 10.23 -14.62 8.64
C ARG A 101 11.10 -13.60 7.90
N ILE A 102 12.35 -13.39 8.34
CA ILE A 102 13.39 -12.61 7.65
C ILE A 102 13.78 -13.34 6.36
N ARG A 103 14.09 -14.64 6.44
CA ARG A 103 14.48 -15.48 5.29
C ARG A 103 13.40 -15.50 4.21
N ASP A 104 12.14 -15.62 4.59
CA ASP A 104 11.00 -15.62 3.68
C ASP A 104 10.66 -14.22 3.13
N GLY A 105 11.37 -13.17 3.56
CA GLY A 105 11.13 -11.78 3.17
C GLY A 105 9.79 -11.22 3.65
N LYS A 106 9.16 -11.82 4.67
CA LYS A 106 7.77 -11.52 5.07
C LYS A 106 7.62 -10.58 6.27
N THR A 107 8.67 -10.25 7.02
CA THR A 107 8.49 -9.51 8.30
C THR A 107 9.54 -8.45 8.60
N LEU A 108 10.77 -8.62 8.10
CA LEU A 108 11.82 -7.62 8.20
C LEU A 108 12.33 -7.34 6.79
N ARG A 109 11.50 -6.63 6.02
CA ARG A 109 11.95 -6.01 4.78
C ARG A 109 12.49 -4.63 5.18
N PHE A 110 13.81 -4.46 5.13
CA PHE A 110 14.43 -3.13 5.10
C PHE A 110 14.36 -2.53 3.69
N ASP A 111 13.36 -2.96 2.93
CA ASP A 111 13.17 -2.62 1.54
C ASP A 111 11.89 -1.81 1.42
N ILE A 112 11.86 -0.94 0.43
CA ILE A 112 10.72 -0.06 0.20
C ILE A 112 9.61 -0.91 -0.42
N ASP A 113 8.40 -0.84 0.13
CA ASP A 113 7.25 -1.51 -0.48
C ASP A 113 6.89 -0.78 -1.77
N HIS A 114 7.48 -1.25 -2.88
CA HIS A 114 7.29 -0.68 -4.19
C HIS A 114 5.82 -0.73 -4.63
N GLU A 115 5.02 -1.70 -4.17
CA GLU A 115 3.61 -1.84 -4.53
C GLU A 115 2.72 -0.83 -3.79
N HIS A 116 3.11 -0.40 -2.58
CA HIS A 116 2.32 0.55 -1.80
C HIS A 116 2.83 1.98 -1.83
N LEU A 117 4.12 2.18 -2.12
CA LEU A 117 4.76 3.49 -2.17
C LEU A 117 5.08 3.90 -3.61
N PRO A 118 5.04 5.21 -3.94
CA PRO A 118 5.12 5.70 -5.32
C PRO A 118 6.57 5.79 -5.81
N VAL A 119 7.35 4.72 -5.67
CA VAL A 119 8.80 4.77 -5.89
C VAL A 119 9.14 5.11 -7.34
N ALA A 120 8.51 4.44 -8.30
CA ALA A 120 8.74 4.67 -9.72
C ALA A 120 8.19 6.04 -10.17
N ALA A 121 7.03 6.43 -9.66
CA ALA A 121 6.44 7.74 -9.90
C ALA A 121 7.32 8.89 -9.37
N VAL A 122 7.97 8.74 -8.20
CA VAL A 122 8.92 9.76 -7.71
C VAL A 122 10.17 9.81 -8.58
N ARG A 123 10.69 8.67 -9.06
CA ARG A 123 11.80 8.69 -10.03
C ARG A 123 11.41 9.39 -11.33
N PHE A 124 10.19 9.16 -11.81
CA PHE A 124 9.65 9.85 -12.98
C PHE A 124 9.65 11.36 -12.76
N ILE A 125 9.12 11.82 -11.63
CA ILE A 125 9.10 13.23 -11.26
C ILE A 125 10.51 13.84 -11.27
N GLN A 126 11.48 13.18 -10.63
CA GLN A 126 12.86 13.64 -10.56
C GLN A 126 13.55 13.65 -11.93
N LYS A 127 13.29 12.65 -12.76
CA LYS A 127 13.88 12.53 -14.11
C LYS A 127 13.36 13.62 -15.05
N HIS A 128 12.12 14.06 -14.86
CA HIS A 128 11.44 15.05 -15.72
C HIS A 128 11.35 16.44 -15.06
N ASP A 129 12.08 16.67 -13.97
CA ASP A 129 12.16 17.95 -13.25
C ASP A 129 10.79 18.57 -12.90
N LEU A 130 9.81 17.74 -12.50
CA LEU A 130 8.50 18.25 -12.09
C LEU A 130 8.61 18.89 -10.71
N THR A 131 8.26 20.18 -10.63
CA THR A 131 8.43 21.00 -9.43
C THR A 131 7.16 21.77 -9.08
N GLY A 132 7.11 22.27 -7.84
CA GLY A 132 6.00 23.08 -7.33
C GLY A 132 4.98 22.29 -6.50
N PRO A 133 3.94 22.98 -5.98
CA PRO A 133 2.96 22.38 -5.09
C PRO A 133 2.17 21.28 -5.77
N ILE A 134 2.10 20.10 -5.14
CA ILE A 134 1.40 18.95 -5.72
C ILE A 134 0.14 18.61 -4.95
N PHE A 135 -0.79 17.95 -5.62
CA PHE A 135 -1.82 17.17 -4.94
C PHE A 135 -1.41 15.69 -4.93
N ASN A 136 -1.11 15.16 -3.75
CA ASN A 136 -0.69 13.76 -3.58
C ASN A 136 -1.75 12.90 -2.89
N ASP A 137 -1.75 11.59 -3.14
CA ASP A 137 -2.47 10.64 -2.28
C ASP A 137 -1.94 10.74 -0.84
N TYR A 138 -2.84 10.74 0.14
CA TYR A 138 -2.52 10.79 1.56
C TYR A 138 -1.43 9.80 1.97
N ASN A 139 -1.47 8.57 1.46
CA ASN A 139 -0.52 7.54 1.84
C ASN A 139 0.86 7.74 1.18
N PHE A 140 0.97 8.63 0.20
CA PHE A 140 2.23 8.96 -0.47
C PHE A 140 3.00 10.09 0.21
N GLY A 141 2.33 10.94 1.00
CA GLY A 141 2.90 12.18 1.53
C GLY A 141 4.18 11.97 2.34
N GLY A 142 4.20 10.96 3.22
CA GLY A 142 5.40 10.67 4.03
C GLY A 142 6.61 10.25 3.19
N TYR A 143 6.38 9.48 2.12
CA TYR A 143 7.45 9.07 1.21
C TYR A 143 7.94 10.23 0.33
N LEU A 144 7.02 11.07 -0.15
CA LEU A 144 7.33 12.26 -0.93
C LEU A 144 8.15 13.27 -0.12
N LEU A 145 7.79 13.51 1.14
CA LEU A 145 8.58 14.34 2.06
C LEU A 145 10.00 13.80 2.26
N TRP A 146 10.16 12.49 2.34
CA TRP A 146 11.47 11.88 2.50
C TRP A 146 12.35 11.99 1.24
N LYS A 147 11.75 11.88 0.04
CA LYS A 147 12.50 11.73 -1.21
C LYS A 147 12.58 12.97 -2.10
N ALA A 148 11.66 13.92 -1.94
CA ALA A 148 11.51 15.02 -2.87
C ALA A 148 11.35 16.39 -2.19
N TRP A 149 11.54 16.46 -0.88
CA TRP A 149 11.67 17.74 -0.18
C TRP A 149 13.05 18.37 -0.43
N PRO A 150 13.16 19.71 -0.65
CA PRO A 150 12.10 20.73 -0.62
C PRO A 150 11.42 21.02 -1.96
N ASP A 151 11.86 20.40 -3.06
CA ASP A 151 11.44 20.76 -4.43
C ASP A 151 9.95 20.48 -4.70
N ILE A 152 9.35 19.57 -3.92
CA ILE A 152 7.96 19.12 -4.07
C ILE A 152 7.20 19.26 -2.75
N PRO A 153 6.56 20.43 -2.52
CA PRO A 153 5.67 20.62 -1.40
C PRO A 153 4.43 19.72 -1.53
N VAL A 154 4.28 18.77 -0.60
CA VAL A 154 3.12 17.87 -0.53
C VAL A 154 1.87 18.62 -0.04
N PHE A 155 0.69 18.17 -0.48
CA PHE A 155 -0.58 18.69 0.01
C PHE A 155 -0.87 18.21 1.44
N VAL A 156 -0.72 16.90 1.66
CA VAL A 156 -0.94 16.23 2.95
C VAL A 156 0.02 15.06 3.12
N ASP A 157 0.24 14.65 4.38
CA ASP A 157 0.89 13.40 4.72
C ASP A 157 0.20 12.71 5.92
N GLY A 158 0.79 11.61 6.39
CA GLY A 158 0.24 10.77 7.46
C GLY A 158 0.00 11.45 8.82
N ARG A 159 0.50 12.67 9.02
CA ARG A 159 0.34 13.47 10.25
C ARG A 159 -1.02 14.17 10.31
N ILE A 160 -2.10 13.39 10.41
CA ILE A 160 -3.48 13.91 10.41
C ILE A 160 -3.75 14.92 11.55
N GLU A 161 -2.99 14.84 12.63
CA GLU A 161 -3.02 15.79 13.74
C GLU A 161 -2.58 17.21 13.35
N VAL A 162 -1.78 17.34 12.28
CA VAL A 162 -1.30 18.62 11.75
C VAL A 162 -2.31 19.22 10.77
N TYR A 163 -2.97 18.40 9.95
CA TYR A 163 -3.84 18.87 8.85
C TYR A 163 -5.32 19.05 9.24
N ARG A 164 -5.62 19.34 10.50
CA ARG A 164 -7.01 19.43 10.99
C ARG A 164 -7.78 20.63 10.40
N GLY A 165 -9.10 20.50 10.29
CA GLY A 165 -9.99 21.56 9.81
C GLY A 165 -10.05 21.61 8.28
N GLU A 166 -10.06 22.83 7.73
CA GLU A 166 -10.35 23.08 6.31
C GLU A 166 -9.45 22.32 5.34
N VAL A 167 -8.16 22.12 5.68
CA VAL A 167 -7.22 21.41 4.79
C VAL A 167 -7.61 19.95 4.56
N LEU A 168 -8.08 19.25 5.61
CA LEU A 168 -8.55 17.87 5.46
C LEU A 168 -9.84 17.80 4.65
N ASP A 169 -10.76 18.75 4.86
CA ASP A 169 -12.01 18.83 4.09
C ASP A 169 -11.72 19.13 2.62
N ASP A 170 -10.76 20.02 2.34
CA ASP A 170 -10.27 20.33 1.02
C ASP A 170 -9.59 19.13 0.35
N TYR A 171 -8.77 18.38 1.10
CA TYR A 171 -8.19 17.13 0.63
C TYR A 171 -9.27 16.12 0.23
N LEU A 172 -10.28 15.93 1.09
CA LEU A 172 -11.38 15.00 0.82
C LEU A 172 -12.21 15.46 -0.37
N ARG A 173 -12.45 16.77 -0.51
CA ARG A 173 -13.17 17.34 -1.65
C ARG A 173 -12.46 17.02 -2.95
N VAL A 174 -11.14 17.25 -3.02
CA VAL A 174 -10.36 16.97 -4.21
C VAL A 174 -10.23 15.47 -4.44
N SER A 175 -9.84 14.68 -3.44
CA SER A 175 -9.65 13.23 -3.55
C SER A 175 -10.91 12.49 -4.03
N ASN A 176 -12.09 12.97 -3.64
CA ASN A 176 -13.38 12.37 -4.01
C ASN A 176 -14.03 13.06 -5.22
N ALA A 177 -13.33 13.99 -5.89
CA ALA A 177 -13.85 14.77 -7.01
C ALA A 177 -15.21 15.45 -6.73
N GLN A 178 -15.41 15.92 -5.50
CA GLN A 178 -16.64 16.59 -5.10
C GLN A 178 -16.80 17.95 -5.79
N PRO A 179 -18.03 18.51 -5.87
CA PRO A 179 -18.25 19.84 -6.40
C PRO A 179 -17.29 20.87 -5.77
N GLY A 180 -16.65 21.70 -6.60
CA GLY A 180 -15.66 22.69 -6.16
C GLY A 180 -14.23 22.16 -6.02
N TRP A 181 -13.94 20.92 -6.42
CA TRP A 181 -12.57 20.39 -6.38
C TRP A 181 -11.59 21.20 -7.23
N GLU A 182 -11.97 21.61 -8.45
CA GLU A 182 -11.09 22.41 -9.33
C GLU A 182 -10.76 23.79 -8.74
N GLU A 183 -11.72 24.43 -8.06
CA GLU A 183 -11.48 25.69 -7.34
C GLU A 183 -10.47 25.47 -6.21
N THR A 184 -10.57 24.35 -5.50
CA THR A 184 -9.62 23.99 -4.46
C THR A 184 -8.22 23.81 -5.05
N VAL A 185 -8.10 23.08 -6.15
CA VAL A 185 -6.84 22.88 -6.89
C VAL A 185 -6.22 24.21 -7.34
N ARG A 186 -7.04 25.14 -7.87
CA ARG A 186 -6.58 26.48 -8.25
C ARG A 186 -6.14 27.32 -7.04
N ARG A 187 -6.93 27.33 -5.97
CA ARG A 187 -6.64 28.09 -4.73
C ARG A 187 -5.31 27.69 -4.10
N TYR A 188 -4.98 26.40 -4.13
CA TYR A 188 -3.71 25.89 -3.60
C TYR A 188 -2.54 25.97 -4.60
N GLY A 189 -2.77 26.45 -5.83
CA GLY A 189 -1.73 26.59 -6.84
C GLY A 189 -1.10 25.27 -7.25
N ILE A 190 -1.88 24.18 -7.29
CA ILE A 190 -1.38 22.84 -7.61
C ILE A 190 -0.87 22.81 -9.06
N THR A 191 0.35 22.33 -9.25
CA THR A 191 1.04 22.25 -10.56
C THR A 191 0.89 20.87 -11.20
N PHE A 192 0.88 19.80 -10.41
CA PHE A 192 0.64 18.43 -10.87
C PHE A 192 0.08 17.52 -9.77
N PHE A 193 -0.47 16.38 -10.18
CA PHE A 193 -1.04 15.36 -9.29
C PHE A 193 -0.15 14.14 -9.23
N ILE A 194 -0.09 13.49 -8.06
CA ILE A 194 0.40 12.13 -7.89
C ILE A 194 -0.59 11.34 -7.02
N VAL A 195 -1.49 10.63 -7.68
CA VAL A 195 -2.64 10.00 -7.04
C VAL A 195 -2.69 8.51 -7.36
N ARG A 196 -3.47 7.76 -6.58
CA ARG A 196 -3.68 6.35 -6.90
C ARG A 196 -4.70 6.18 -8.05
N PRO A 197 -4.48 5.23 -8.97
CA PRO A 197 -5.39 4.90 -10.07
C PRO A 197 -6.87 4.78 -9.70
N GLU A 198 -7.17 4.23 -8.52
CA GLU A 198 -8.53 3.91 -8.07
C GLU A 198 -9.33 5.11 -7.52
N ARG A 199 -8.68 6.25 -7.27
CA ARG A 199 -9.32 7.46 -6.71
C ARG A 199 -10.32 8.08 -7.68
N ASP A 200 -11.36 8.69 -7.14
CA ASP A 200 -12.36 9.39 -7.95
C ASP A 200 -11.79 10.60 -8.68
N VAL A 201 -10.84 11.31 -8.05
CA VAL A 201 -10.10 12.40 -8.71
C VAL A 201 -9.37 11.94 -9.98
N THR A 202 -8.85 10.70 -10.03
CA THR A 202 -8.19 10.16 -11.22
C THR A 202 -9.15 10.09 -12.40
N ARG A 203 -10.40 9.67 -12.17
CA ARG A 203 -11.47 9.68 -13.19
C ARG A 203 -11.81 11.10 -13.62
N ALA A 204 -11.92 12.02 -12.68
CA ALA A 204 -12.24 13.43 -12.96
C ALA A 204 -11.14 14.11 -13.78
N LEU A 205 -9.86 13.88 -13.46
CA LEU A 205 -8.71 14.42 -14.18
C LEU A 205 -8.72 13.96 -15.65
N LEU A 206 -8.89 12.66 -15.89
CA LEU A 206 -9.00 12.08 -17.24
C LEU A 206 -10.17 12.67 -18.05
N ALA A 207 -11.27 13.06 -17.39
CA ALA A 207 -12.44 13.61 -18.05
C ALA A 207 -12.37 15.13 -18.25
N SER A 208 -11.59 15.85 -17.44
CA SER A 208 -11.57 17.32 -17.41
C SER A 208 -10.98 17.96 -18.68
N GLY A 209 -10.05 17.27 -19.35
CA GLY A 209 -9.28 17.82 -20.47
C GLY A 209 -8.27 18.92 -20.09
N ASN A 210 -8.27 19.37 -18.83
CA ASN A 210 -7.36 20.38 -18.30
C ASN A 210 -6.03 19.80 -17.79
N TRP A 211 -5.99 18.48 -17.63
CA TRP A 211 -4.88 17.74 -17.04
C TRP A 211 -4.50 16.59 -17.96
N ASP A 212 -3.23 16.56 -18.34
CA ASP A 212 -2.66 15.53 -19.20
C ASP A 212 -2.08 14.40 -18.35
N LEU A 213 -2.45 13.15 -18.64
CA LEU A 213 -1.83 11.99 -18.01
C LEU A 213 -0.40 11.83 -18.54
N ALA A 214 0.59 11.97 -17.66
CA ALA A 214 2.01 11.85 -18.03
C ALA A 214 2.57 10.45 -17.77
N TYR A 215 2.11 9.81 -16.70
CA TYR A 215 2.64 8.53 -16.23
C TYR A 215 1.60 7.76 -15.43
N PHE A 216 1.61 6.44 -15.52
CA PHE A 216 0.96 5.59 -14.53
C PHE A 216 1.62 4.21 -14.42
N ASP A 217 1.47 3.58 -13.26
CA ASP A 217 1.84 2.19 -13.01
C ASP A 217 0.78 1.46 -12.19
N TYR A 218 1.18 0.48 -11.38
CA TYR A 218 0.26 -0.32 -10.56
C TYR A 218 -0.30 0.43 -9.34
N ASN A 219 0.32 1.52 -8.88
CA ASN A 219 -0.14 2.25 -7.69
C ASN A 219 -0.25 3.76 -7.86
N SER A 220 0.36 4.34 -8.90
CA SER A 220 0.45 5.78 -9.08
C SER A 220 0.00 6.20 -10.46
N ALA A 221 -0.59 7.38 -10.55
CA ALA A 221 -0.87 8.11 -11.77
C ALA A 221 -0.43 9.57 -11.57
N ILE A 222 0.30 10.10 -12.54
CA ILE A 222 0.78 11.48 -12.55
C ILE A 222 0.05 12.25 -13.65
N PHE A 223 -0.58 13.35 -13.25
CA PHE A 223 -1.22 14.28 -14.17
C PHE A 223 -0.54 15.63 -14.10
N VAL A 224 -0.22 16.19 -15.26
CA VAL A 224 0.48 17.46 -15.40
C VAL A 224 -0.40 18.45 -16.15
N ARG A 225 -0.15 19.75 -15.95
CA ARG A 225 -0.67 20.75 -16.89
C ARG A 225 0.31 20.93 -18.03
N GLY A 226 -0.17 20.79 -19.26
CA GLY A 226 0.66 20.83 -20.46
C GLY A 226 1.39 22.17 -20.68
N ASP A 227 0.90 23.27 -20.12
CA ASP A 227 1.52 24.60 -20.18
C ASP A 227 2.73 24.73 -19.23
N LEU A 228 2.68 24.06 -18.09
CA LEU A 228 3.76 24.10 -17.08
C LEU A 228 4.91 23.15 -17.41
N PHE A 229 4.61 22.02 -18.07
CA PHE A 229 5.59 20.96 -18.33
C PHE A 229 5.59 20.52 -19.80
N PRO A 230 6.02 21.40 -20.74
CA PRO A 230 5.95 21.12 -22.17
C PRO A 230 6.84 19.96 -22.64
N GLY A 231 7.92 19.66 -21.91
CA GLY A 231 8.85 18.57 -22.23
C GLY A 231 8.36 17.17 -21.82
N VAL A 232 7.27 17.09 -21.07
CA VAL A 232 6.75 15.81 -20.54
C VAL A 232 5.83 15.17 -21.56
N ARG A 233 6.11 13.90 -21.87
CA ARG A 233 5.28 13.10 -22.77
C ARG A 233 3.89 12.89 -22.17
N ARG A 234 2.87 12.96 -23.02
CA ARG A 234 1.45 12.86 -22.65
C ARG A 234 0.86 11.59 -23.22
N LEU A 235 0.16 10.83 -22.39
CA LEU A 235 -0.57 9.64 -22.77
C LEU A 235 -1.96 10.04 -23.25
N GLN A 236 -2.32 9.61 -24.44
CA GLN A 236 -3.56 9.94 -25.13
C GLN A 236 -4.46 8.71 -25.30
N VAL A 237 -3.86 7.51 -25.26
CA VAL A 237 -4.52 6.28 -25.69
C VAL A 237 -4.67 5.28 -24.55
N VAL A 238 -3.61 5.06 -23.77
CA VAL A 238 -3.65 4.18 -22.60
C VAL A 238 -3.96 4.95 -21.33
N SER A 239 -4.71 4.32 -20.43
CA SER A 239 -5.06 4.90 -19.13
C SER A 239 -5.08 3.82 -18.04
N PRO A 240 -4.90 4.20 -16.76
CA PRO A 240 -4.99 3.27 -15.63
C PRO A 240 -6.40 2.66 -15.45
N ILE A 241 -7.43 3.25 -16.08
CA ILE A 241 -8.83 2.79 -16.01
C ILE A 241 -9.18 1.95 -17.25
N GLY A 242 -8.18 1.63 -18.06
CA GLY A 242 -8.31 0.81 -19.26
C GLY A 242 -8.30 1.63 -20.54
N HIS A 243 -8.00 0.92 -21.63
CA HIS A 243 -7.94 1.45 -22.98
C HIS A 243 -9.25 1.13 -23.71
N ARG A 244 -9.91 2.14 -24.27
CA ARG A 244 -11.22 1.98 -24.92
C ARG A 244 -11.15 2.02 -26.45
N ASP A 245 -10.15 2.71 -27.01
CA ASP A 245 -10.11 2.95 -28.45
C ASP A 245 -9.38 1.85 -29.22
N ARG A 246 -10.19 0.90 -29.69
CA ARG A 246 -9.70 -0.25 -30.44
C ARG A 246 -9.04 0.09 -31.78
N SER A 247 -9.10 1.31 -32.29
CA SER A 247 -8.52 1.71 -33.57
C SER A 247 -7.04 2.12 -33.48
N ARG A 248 -6.58 2.61 -32.32
CA ARG A 248 -5.25 3.21 -32.11
C ARG A 248 -4.24 2.25 -31.48
N VAL A 249 -4.16 1.01 -31.98
CA VAL A 249 -3.34 -0.06 -31.38
C VAL A 249 -1.84 0.26 -31.42
N ALA A 250 -1.33 0.82 -32.54
CA ALA A 250 0.09 1.15 -32.67
C ALA A 250 0.53 2.23 -31.65
N GLU A 251 -0.29 3.27 -31.48
CA GLU A 251 -0.04 4.32 -30.48
C GLU A 251 -0.13 3.78 -29.05
N ALA A 252 -1.09 2.89 -28.79
CA ALA A 252 -1.18 2.23 -27.48
C ALA A 252 0.07 1.39 -27.17
N ILE A 253 0.65 0.71 -28.16
CA ILE A 253 1.91 -0.05 -28.01
C ILE A 253 3.05 0.90 -27.65
N ASP A 254 3.18 2.00 -28.38
CA ASP A 254 4.23 3.00 -28.17
C ASP A 254 4.13 3.64 -26.77
N GLU A 255 2.93 4.07 -26.36
CA GLU A 255 2.70 4.60 -25.01
C GLU A 255 2.96 3.56 -23.91
N THR A 256 2.57 2.30 -24.13
CA THR A 256 2.85 1.23 -23.15
C THR A 256 4.35 0.93 -23.05
N ARG A 257 5.09 0.98 -24.17
CA ARG A 257 6.55 0.84 -24.16
C ARG A 257 7.21 1.97 -23.41
N TYR A 258 6.77 3.21 -23.62
CA TYR A 258 7.23 4.36 -22.85
C TYR A 258 7.02 4.17 -21.34
N LEU A 259 5.86 3.70 -20.90
CA LEU A 259 5.61 3.41 -19.48
C LEU A 259 6.56 2.34 -18.93
N LEU A 260 6.89 1.32 -19.74
CA LEU A 260 7.82 0.25 -19.37
C LEU A 260 9.29 0.69 -19.39
N GLU A 261 9.63 1.69 -20.19
CA GLU A 261 10.95 2.35 -20.14
C GLU A 261 11.10 3.17 -18.85
N GLU A 262 10.05 3.88 -18.42
CA GLU A 262 10.03 4.62 -17.16
C GLU A 262 9.96 3.68 -15.93
N ASN A 263 9.26 2.55 -16.05
CA ASN A 263 9.16 1.54 -15.00
C ASN A 263 9.18 0.11 -15.57
N PRO A 264 10.36 -0.51 -15.71
CA PRO A 264 10.48 -1.88 -16.21
C PRO A 264 9.80 -2.93 -15.32
N SER A 265 9.58 -2.61 -14.05
CA SER A 265 8.90 -3.47 -13.06
C SER A 265 7.38 -3.31 -13.07
N PHE A 266 6.81 -2.47 -13.94
CA PHE A 266 5.36 -2.32 -14.08
C PHE A 266 4.75 -3.58 -14.73
N PHE A 267 4.46 -4.58 -13.89
CA PHE A 267 3.91 -5.86 -14.33
C PHE A 267 2.59 -5.68 -15.12
N GLY A 268 1.73 -4.74 -14.71
CA GLY A 268 0.49 -4.42 -15.43
C GLY A 268 0.74 -3.94 -16.86
N GLY A 269 1.78 -3.13 -17.07
CA GLY A 269 2.21 -2.67 -18.39
C GLY A 269 2.65 -3.81 -19.30
N HIS A 270 3.40 -4.79 -18.79
CA HIS A 270 3.79 -5.98 -19.55
C HIS A 270 2.56 -6.82 -19.98
N LYS A 271 1.55 -6.93 -19.10
CA LYS A 271 0.27 -7.58 -19.45
C LYS A 271 -0.45 -6.82 -20.57
N ILE A 272 -0.57 -5.50 -20.44
CA ILE A 272 -1.22 -4.63 -21.45
C ILE A 272 -0.49 -4.76 -22.80
N LEU A 273 0.84 -4.65 -22.80
CA LEU A 273 1.67 -4.76 -23.99
C LEU A 273 1.50 -6.11 -24.67
N ALA A 274 1.45 -7.21 -23.91
CA ALA A 274 1.23 -8.54 -24.46
C ALA A 274 -0.11 -8.64 -25.21
N PHE A 275 -1.19 -8.09 -24.66
CA PHE A 275 -2.49 -8.03 -25.34
C PHE A 275 -2.46 -7.20 -26.62
N LEU A 276 -1.80 -6.05 -26.58
CA LEU A 276 -1.70 -5.14 -27.73
C LEU A 276 -0.86 -5.74 -28.86
N LEU A 277 0.28 -6.35 -28.55
CA LEU A 277 1.16 -6.99 -29.53
C LEU A 277 0.47 -8.17 -30.21
N LEU A 278 -0.20 -9.03 -29.45
CA LEU A 278 -0.95 -10.15 -30.02
C LEU A 278 -2.04 -9.64 -30.97
N ARG A 279 -2.72 -8.57 -30.58
CA ARG A 279 -3.75 -7.94 -31.40
C ARG A 279 -3.18 -7.28 -32.67
N ASN A 280 -1.95 -6.80 -32.62
CA ASN A 280 -1.23 -6.22 -33.73
C ASN A 280 -0.56 -7.27 -34.65
N GLY A 281 -0.81 -8.56 -34.41
CA GLY A 281 -0.22 -9.65 -35.20
C GLY A 281 1.23 -9.98 -34.85
N ASP A 282 1.72 -9.58 -33.67
CA ASP A 282 3.05 -9.94 -33.14
C ASP A 282 2.92 -10.92 -31.96
N PRO A 283 2.69 -12.22 -32.23
CA PRO A 283 2.54 -13.22 -31.18
C PRO A 283 3.87 -13.52 -30.45
N ALA A 284 5.02 -13.30 -31.11
CA ALA A 284 6.34 -13.50 -30.51
C ALA A 284 6.63 -12.42 -29.44
N GLY A 285 6.43 -11.14 -29.78
CA GLY A 285 6.57 -10.05 -28.82
C GLY A 285 5.54 -10.13 -27.69
N ALA A 286 4.32 -10.59 -27.99
CA ALA A 286 3.30 -10.85 -26.98
C ALA A 286 3.72 -11.94 -25.98
N ARG A 287 4.29 -13.05 -26.45
CA ARG A 287 4.86 -14.11 -25.59
C ARG A 287 5.94 -13.55 -24.68
N ASP A 288 6.88 -12.79 -25.22
CA ASP A 288 8.03 -12.30 -24.45
C ASP A 288 7.59 -11.28 -23.38
N SER A 289 6.64 -10.40 -23.71
CA SER A 289 6.01 -9.49 -22.76
C SER A 289 5.22 -10.25 -21.68
N LEU A 290 4.48 -11.28 -22.05
CA LEU A 290 3.74 -12.11 -21.10
C LEU A 290 4.66 -12.87 -20.14
N ARG A 291 5.81 -13.37 -20.62
CA ARG A 291 6.85 -13.97 -19.76
C ARG A 291 7.39 -12.97 -18.74
N ARG A 292 7.62 -11.71 -19.15
CA ARG A 292 8.03 -10.64 -18.22
C ARG A 292 6.97 -10.37 -17.16
N TYR A 293 5.70 -10.28 -17.55
CA TYR A 293 4.59 -10.15 -16.60
C TYR A 293 4.55 -11.29 -15.57
N LEU A 294 4.62 -12.54 -16.02
CA LEU A 294 4.57 -13.71 -15.13
C LEU A 294 5.82 -13.84 -14.25
N GLY A 295 6.98 -13.38 -14.72
CA GLY A 295 8.20 -13.32 -13.92
C GLY A 295 8.12 -12.30 -12.79
N LEU A 296 7.48 -11.15 -13.03
CA LEU A 296 7.27 -10.10 -12.03
C LEU A 296 6.08 -10.40 -11.10
N HIS A 297 5.03 -11.03 -11.61
CA HIS A 297 3.80 -11.33 -10.88
C HIS A 297 3.31 -12.77 -11.15
N PRO A 298 3.94 -13.80 -10.53
CA PRO A 298 3.61 -15.21 -10.79
C PRO A 298 2.17 -15.59 -10.46
N ALA A 299 1.56 -14.96 -9.45
CA ALA A 299 0.15 -15.16 -9.10
C ALA A 299 -0.80 -14.77 -10.26
N GLY A 300 -0.31 -13.97 -11.21
CA GLY A 300 -1.04 -13.48 -12.38
C GLY A 300 -1.48 -14.61 -13.31
N ALA A 301 -0.80 -15.76 -13.30
CA ALA A 301 -1.19 -16.94 -14.07
C ALA A 301 -2.57 -17.48 -13.70
N LYS A 302 -3.08 -17.15 -12.50
CA LYS A 302 -4.42 -17.57 -12.04
C LYS A 302 -5.53 -16.63 -12.50
N ILE A 303 -5.19 -15.45 -13.02
CA ILE A 303 -6.16 -14.45 -13.49
C ILE A 303 -6.74 -14.91 -14.83
N GLU A 304 -8.07 -14.87 -14.94
CA GLU A 304 -8.81 -15.39 -16.09
C GLU A 304 -8.38 -14.74 -17.41
N GLU A 305 -8.19 -13.42 -17.41
CA GLU A 305 -7.69 -12.67 -18.56
C GLU A 305 -6.32 -13.18 -19.03
N THR A 306 -5.44 -13.52 -18.09
CA THR A 306 -4.09 -14.03 -18.41
C THR A 306 -4.18 -15.42 -19.01
N ARG A 307 -5.07 -16.28 -18.51
CA ARG A 307 -5.33 -17.60 -19.10
C ARG A 307 -5.87 -17.49 -20.52
N SER A 308 -6.84 -16.60 -20.73
CA SER A 308 -7.37 -16.32 -22.07
C SER A 308 -6.28 -15.88 -23.05
N LEU A 309 -5.35 -15.03 -22.60
CA LEU A 309 -4.21 -14.62 -23.41
C LEU A 309 -3.26 -15.78 -23.73
N ILE A 310 -2.94 -16.63 -22.74
CA ILE A 310 -2.13 -17.85 -22.93
C ILE A 310 -2.78 -18.77 -23.97
N ASP A 311 -4.09 -19.02 -23.86
CA ASP A 311 -4.80 -19.91 -24.76
C ASP A 311 -4.82 -19.38 -26.19
N ARG A 312 -4.94 -18.05 -26.37
CA ARG A 312 -4.80 -17.43 -27.69
C ARG A 312 -3.40 -17.60 -28.26
N LEU A 313 -2.35 -17.38 -27.46
CA LEU A 313 -0.97 -17.57 -27.91
C LEU A 313 -0.66 -19.03 -28.26
N ARG A 314 -1.25 -19.99 -27.55
CA ARG A 314 -1.15 -21.43 -27.89
C ARG A 314 -1.76 -21.74 -29.25
N LYS A 315 -2.93 -21.16 -29.56
CA LYS A 315 -3.57 -21.32 -30.89
C LYS A 315 -2.69 -20.77 -32.03
N GLU A 316 -1.94 -19.70 -31.75
CA GLU A 316 -0.97 -19.10 -32.69
C GLU A 316 0.40 -19.83 -32.70
N GLY A 317 0.57 -20.93 -31.95
CA GLY A 317 1.84 -21.66 -31.85
C GLY A 317 2.96 -20.89 -31.12
N ALA A 318 2.61 -19.78 -30.46
CA ALA A 318 3.55 -18.87 -29.81
C ALA A 318 3.64 -19.06 -28.29
N TRP A 319 3.02 -20.10 -27.74
CA TRP A 319 3.15 -20.44 -26.33
C TRP A 319 3.23 -21.96 -26.15
N PRO A 320 4.19 -22.46 -25.34
CA PRO A 320 4.40 -23.89 -25.16
C PRO A 320 3.29 -24.61 -24.36
#